data_AF-Q21395-F1
#
_entry.id   AF-Q21395-F1
#
_cell.length_a   1.000
_cell.length_b   1.000
_cell.length_c   1.000
_cell.angle_alpha   90.00
_cell.angle_beta   90.00
_cell.angle_gamma   90.00
#
_symmetry.space_group_name_H-M   'P 1'
#
loop_
_entity.id
_entity.type
_entity.pdbx_description
1 polymer ?
#
loop_
_entity_poly.entity_id
_entity_poly.type
_entity_poly.pdbx_seq_one_letter_code
_entity_poly.pdbx_strand_id
1 'polypeptide(L)'
;MTPNTERSITMQKNIELGKTKSGRYSKKRVNVKKALFKIVENYPNIWKSKSSGPPDEWRQIVMEVFKQTGEIVRESILRVTLSEAKRYLKVKIVKCIKKKMDHNSMESHLRQWIFFPYFRYYYNTLGKFESEKRSQVSTGSSVDSQLVDDTFGDDMEMDDDCEEGDNDDIVFVEEVIHEQYLNDCVQEVKPQHTAIALPPSPLLANNRTPSMSHFARFSEESMAREISWEDQAPKGAKENAPSYEATEKFASSITSQIYRLFEENAEKSKLIKDVLQKTILALDDTNAYHRNSCDVFEELLAVEEHKLNSRSGNNRR
;
A
#
# COMPACT_ATOMS: atom_id res chain seq x y z
N MET A 1 -4.74 3.55 38.94
CA MET A 1 -3.68 3.64 37.91
C MET A 1 -3.08 2.27 37.77
N THR A 2 -3.40 1.54 36.69
CA THR A 2 -2.84 0.21 36.44
C THR A 2 -1.43 0.34 35.86
N PRO A 3 -0.42 -0.34 36.43
CA PRO A 3 0.93 -0.30 35.89
C PRO A 3 0.93 -0.95 34.51
N ASN A 4 1.43 -0.20 33.53
CA ASN A 4 1.61 -0.68 32.17
C ASN A 4 2.56 -1.88 32.24
N THR A 5 2.05 -3.07 31.97
CA THR A 5 2.85 -4.31 31.98
C THR A 5 3.84 -4.21 30.84
N GLU A 6 5.06 -3.78 31.13
CA GLU A 6 6.17 -3.75 30.20
C GLU A 6 6.40 -5.18 29.68
N ARG A 7 5.95 -5.44 28.45
CA ARG A 7 6.24 -6.66 27.71
C ARG A 7 7.72 -6.62 27.31
N SER A 8 8.61 -6.90 28.25
CA SER A 8 10.01 -7.19 27.96
C SER A 8 10.09 -8.58 27.34
N ILE A 9 10.43 -8.66 26.07
CA ILE A 9 10.71 -9.91 25.36
C ILE A 9 12.22 -10.00 25.17
N THR A 10 12.79 -11.14 25.56
CA THR A 10 14.20 -11.43 25.32
C THR A 10 14.48 -11.58 23.82
N MET A 11 15.66 -11.14 23.36
CA MET A 11 16.08 -11.25 21.96
C MET A 11 15.93 -12.67 21.41
N GLN A 12 16.21 -13.69 22.23
CA GLN A 12 15.99 -15.11 21.91
C GLN A 12 14.54 -15.41 21.51
N LYS A 13 13.58 -14.93 22.29
CA LYS A 13 12.15 -15.14 22.06
C LYS A 13 11.66 -14.39 20.81
N ASN A 14 12.31 -13.28 20.47
CA ASN A 14 12.06 -12.57 19.22
C ASN A 14 12.46 -13.43 18.01
N ILE A 15 13.64 -14.07 18.07
CA ILE A 15 14.13 -14.97 17.00
C ILE A 15 13.20 -16.19 16.83
N GLU A 16 12.76 -16.81 17.93
CA GLU A 16 11.90 -18.00 17.89
C GLU A 16 10.51 -17.72 17.27
N LEU A 17 9.87 -16.62 17.68
CA LEU A 17 8.53 -16.27 17.21
C LEU A 17 8.50 -15.88 15.72
N GLY A 18 9.62 -15.40 15.16
CA GLY A 18 9.73 -15.08 13.74
C GLY A 18 9.53 -16.28 12.80
N LYS A 19 9.68 -17.51 13.29
CA LYS A 19 9.58 -18.74 12.48
C LYS A 19 8.15 -19.23 12.23
N THR A 20 7.13 -18.72 12.93
CA THR A 20 5.85 -19.47 13.06
C THR A 20 4.58 -18.85 12.43
N LYS A 21 4.59 -17.63 11.87
CA LYS A 21 3.31 -16.97 11.50
C LYS A 21 3.36 -16.05 10.27
N SER A 22 3.50 -16.55 9.03
CA SER A 22 3.60 -15.69 7.82
C SER A 22 2.32 -15.46 6.96
N GLY A 23 1.08 -15.58 7.51
CA GLY A 23 -0.17 -15.50 6.69
C GLY A 23 -1.17 -14.32 6.79
N ARG A 24 -0.93 -13.11 7.35
CA ARG A 24 -1.92 -11.97 7.29
C ARG A 24 -1.29 -10.56 7.18
N TYR A 25 -0.70 -10.18 6.04
CA TYR A 25 0.46 -9.28 6.04
C TYR A 25 0.33 -7.82 5.54
N SER A 26 -0.76 -7.37 4.90
CA SER A 26 -0.74 -6.01 4.31
C SER A 26 -0.93 -4.87 5.32
N LYS A 27 -2.06 -4.84 6.05
CA LYS A 27 -2.39 -3.75 7.00
C LYS A 27 -1.42 -3.64 8.17
N LYS A 28 -0.93 -4.79 8.67
CA LYS A 28 0.03 -4.87 9.77
C LYS A 28 1.37 -4.21 9.44
N ARG A 29 1.82 -4.37 8.18
CA ARG A 29 3.07 -3.77 7.71
C ARG A 29 3.03 -2.24 7.68
N VAL A 30 1.86 -1.59 7.56
CA VAL A 30 1.77 -0.12 7.64
C VAL A 30 2.17 0.40 9.02
N ASN A 31 1.71 -0.26 10.09
CA ASN A 31 2.06 0.12 11.46
C ASN A 31 3.55 -0.10 11.74
N VAL A 32 4.10 -1.23 11.27
CA VAL A 32 5.55 -1.51 11.32
C VAL A 32 6.35 -0.44 10.59
N LYS A 33 5.94 -0.05 9.38
CA LYS A 33 6.59 1.02 8.60
C LYS A 33 6.55 2.36 9.34
N LYS A 34 5.40 2.76 9.89
CA LYS A 34 5.28 4.00 10.67
C LYS A 34 6.18 3.99 11.90
N ALA A 35 6.19 2.88 12.64
CA ALA A 35 7.05 2.72 13.81
C ALA A 35 8.53 2.78 13.41
N LEU A 36 8.93 2.05 12.37
CA LEU A 36 10.28 2.07 11.83
C LEU A 36 10.73 3.50 11.50
N PHE A 37 9.99 4.23 10.68
CA PHE A 37 10.41 5.57 10.25
C PHE A 37 10.45 6.57 11.41
N LYS A 38 9.52 6.46 12.36
CA LYS A 38 9.52 7.28 13.58
C LYS A 38 10.74 6.98 14.47
N ILE A 39 11.15 5.72 14.60
CA ILE A 39 12.30 5.34 15.42
C ILE A 39 13.59 5.79 14.76
N VAL A 40 13.75 5.51 13.46
CA VAL A 40 14.97 5.79 12.68
C VAL A 40 15.27 7.30 12.63
N GLU A 41 14.28 8.17 12.81
CA GLU A 41 14.49 9.62 12.98
C GLU A 41 15.53 9.96 14.07
N ASN A 42 15.62 9.14 15.13
CA ASN A 42 16.58 9.32 16.23
C ASN A 42 17.99 8.77 15.93
N TYR A 43 18.19 8.12 14.78
CA TYR A 43 19.44 7.44 14.40
C TYR A 43 20.03 8.07 13.12
N PRO A 44 20.65 9.26 13.19
CA PRO A 44 21.16 9.99 12.02
C PRO A 44 22.21 9.22 11.20
N ASN A 45 22.96 8.31 11.82
CA ASN A 45 23.98 7.50 11.14
C ASN A 45 23.37 6.54 10.10
N ILE A 46 22.19 5.98 10.40
CA ILE A 46 21.45 5.09 9.52
C ILE A 46 20.90 5.82 8.29
N TRP A 47 20.60 7.12 8.43
CA TRP A 47 20.18 7.93 7.28
C TRP A 47 21.33 8.19 6.31
N LYS A 48 22.51 8.54 6.85
CA LYS A 48 23.69 8.98 6.09
C LYS A 48 24.42 7.84 5.39
N SER A 49 24.47 6.66 6.01
CA SER A 49 25.25 5.57 5.45
C SER A 49 24.66 5.07 4.14
N LYS A 50 25.50 5.00 3.10
CA LYS A 50 25.21 4.21 1.89
C LYS A 50 25.14 2.72 2.24
N SER A 51 26.03 2.30 3.14
CA SER A 51 26.17 0.95 3.66
C SER A 51 25.51 0.85 5.03
N SER A 52 24.23 0.48 5.05
CA SER A 52 23.57 -0.23 6.14
C SER A 52 23.63 0.26 7.60
N GLY A 53 24.36 1.28 8.04
CA GLY A 53 24.48 1.67 9.47
C GLY A 53 25.09 0.58 10.39
N PRO A 54 25.52 0.93 11.61
CA PRO A 54 26.10 -0.03 12.55
C PRO A 54 25.10 -1.12 12.95
N PRO A 55 25.52 -2.41 13.05
CA PRO A 55 24.62 -3.51 13.40
C PRO A 55 23.97 -3.31 14.78
N ASP A 56 24.67 -2.70 15.73
CA ASP A 56 24.12 -2.45 17.08
C ASP A 56 22.98 -1.42 17.09
N GLU A 57 23.04 -0.40 16.23
CA GLU A 57 21.94 0.56 16.09
C GLU A 57 20.69 -0.12 15.50
N TRP A 58 20.87 -1.03 14.53
CA TRP A 58 19.76 -1.80 13.95
C TRP A 58 19.13 -2.77 14.94
N ARG A 59 19.92 -3.42 15.79
CA ARG A 59 19.38 -4.26 16.88
C ARG A 59 18.48 -3.44 17.81
N GLN A 60 18.89 -2.22 18.16
CA GLN A 60 18.05 -1.32 18.97
C GLN A 60 16.75 -0.95 18.25
N ILE A 61 16.82 -0.65 16.95
CA ILE A 61 15.62 -0.36 16.14
C ILE A 61 14.67 -1.54 16.11
N VAL A 62 15.16 -2.76 15.88
CA VAL A 62 14.32 -3.97 15.86
C VAL A 62 13.60 -4.14 17.20
N MET A 63 14.30 -3.94 18.32
CA MET A 63 13.69 -4.03 19.66
C MET A 63 12.64 -2.94 19.88
N GLU A 64 12.90 -1.70 19.48
CA GLU A 64 11.97 -0.58 19.63
C GLU A 64 10.75 -0.73 18.71
N VAL A 65 10.93 -1.22 17.48
CA VAL A 65 9.81 -1.54 16.56
C VAL A 65 8.93 -2.60 17.20
N PHE A 66 9.54 -3.66 17.76
CA PHE A 66 8.80 -4.70 18.47
C PHE A 66 8.05 -4.13 19.69
N LYS A 67 8.69 -3.27 20.50
CA LYS A 67 8.08 -2.64 21.67
C LYS A 67 6.87 -1.77 21.30
N GLN A 68 6.93 -1.05 20.19
CA GLN A 68 5.84 -0.17 19.74
C GLN A 68 4.69 -0.93 19.07
N THR A 69 5.00 -1.99 18.32
CA THR A 69 4.00 -2.67 17.45
C THR A 69 3.53 -4.01 18.00
N GLY A 70 4.33 -4.66 18.85
CA GLY A 70 4.16 -6.06 19.24
C GLY A 70 4.45 -7.06 18.11
N GLU A 71 4.97 -6.60 16.96
CA GLU A 71 5.25 -7.41 15.79
C GLU A 71 6.73 -7.72 15.65
N ILE A 72 7.01 -8.98 15.36
CA ILE A 72 8.36 -9.51 15.23
C ILE A 72 8.76 -9.42 13.78
N VAL A 73 9.79 -8.60 13.53
CA VAL A 73 10.24 -8.26 12.19
C VAL A 73 11.73 -8.49 12.11
N ARG A 74 12.17 -9.21 11.07
CA ARG A 74 13.59 -9.45 10.81
C ARG A 74 14.29 -8.13 10.48
N GLU A 75 15.52 -7.99 10.96
CA GLU A 75 16.35 -6.81 10.71
C GLU A 75 16.52 -6.52 9.21
N SER A 76 16.74 -7.56 8.39
CA SER A 76 16.85 -7.47 6.94
C SER A 76 15.63 -6.83 6.29
N ILE A 77 14.43 -7.20 6.74
CA ILE A 77 13.16 -6.63 6.23
C ILE A 77 13.09 -5.13 6.54
N LEU A 78 13.47 -4.71 7.75
CA LEU A 78 13.47 -3.28 8.12
C LEU A 78 14.48 -2.48 7.31
N ARG A 79 15.69 -3.05 7.06
CA ARG A 79 16.72 -2.45 6.20
C ARG A 79 16.21 -2.24 4.78
N VAL A 80 15.65 -3.29 4.16
CA VAL A 80 15.05 -3.22 2.81
C VAL A 80 13.93 -2.17 2.78
N THR A 81 13.01 -2.22 3.74
CA THR A 81 11.89 -1.26 3.83
C THR A 81 12.37 0.20 3.89
N LEU A 82 13.43 0.48 4.65
CA LEU A 82 14.02 1.82 4.73
C LEU A 82 14.68 2.23 3.40
N SER A 83 15.47 1.35 2.81
CA SER A 83 16.15 1.60 1.52
C SER A 83 15.15 1.87 0.40
N GLU A 84 14.09 1.08 0.30
CA GLU A 84 13.03 1.30 -0.69
C GLU A 84 12.28 2.60 -0.47
N ALA A 85 11.99 2.97 0.77
CA ALA A 85 11.35 4.24 1.08
C ALA A 85 12.24 5.44 0.71
N LYS A 86 13.56 5.36 0.98
CA LYS A 86 14.54 6.36 0.52
C LYS A 86 14.55 6.46 -1.01
N ARG A 87 14.58 5.33 -1.71
CA ARG A 87 14.53 5.25 -3.19
C ARG A 87 13.24 5.85 -3.73
N TYR A 88 12.09 5.49 -3.14
CA TYR A 88 10.78 6.02 -3.52
C TYR A 88 10.71 7.54 -3.39
N LEU A 89 11.23 8.11 -2.30
CA LEU A 89 11.30 9.55 -2.12
C LEU A 89 12.14 10.23 -3.22
N LYS A 90 13.33 9.71 -3.53
CA LYS A 90 14.18 10.22 -4.63
C LYS A 90 13.45 10.17 -5.98
N VAL A 91 12.75 9.08 -6.28
CA VAL A 91 11.94 8.93 -7.50
C VAL A 91 10.84 10.00 -7.55
N LYS A 92 10.13 10.24 -6.43
CA LYS A 92 9.10 11.29 -6.37
C LYS A 92 9.70 12.69 -6.59
N ILE A 93 10.84 13.00 -5.98
CA ILE A 93 11.55 14.27 -6.19
C ILE A 93 11.89 14.45 -7.68
N VAL A 94 12.49 13.45 -8.32
CA VAL A 94 12.82 13.50 -9.75
C VAL A 94 11.57 13.70 -10.62
N LYS A 95 10.46 13.02 -10.30
CA LYS A 95 9.17 13.22 -11.00
C LYS A 95 8.65 14.65 -10.85
N CYS A 96 8.73 15.24 -9.65
CA CYS A 96 8.32 16.64 -9.41
C CYS A 96 9.21 17.63 -10.18
N ILE A 97 10.53 17.40 -10.20
CA ILE A 97 11.47 18.21 -10.96
C ILE A 97 11.18 18.15 -12.46
N LYS A 98 10.89 16.96 -13.03
CA LYS A 98 10.50 16.80 -14.44
C LYS A 98 9.22 17.58 -14.77
N LYS A 99 8.28 17.66 -13.83
CA LYS A 99 7.06 18.48 -13.92
C LYS A 99 7.31 19.98 -13.70
N LYS A 100 8.56 20.43 -13.57
CA LYS A 100 8.97 21.82 -13.30
C LYS A 100 8.34 22.40 -12.03
N MET A 101 8.06 21.58 -11.02
CA MET A 101 7.57 22.06 -9.73
C MET A 101 8.67 22.83 -9.00
N ASP A 102 8.31 23.96 -8.39
CA ASP A 102 9.18 24.67 -7.46
C ASP A 102 9.34 23.87 -6.16
N HIS A 103 10.27 24.32 -5.30
CA HIS A 103 10.58 23.60 -4.06
C HIS A 103 9.35 23.52 -3.12
N ASN A 104 8.59 24.61 -2.99
CA ASN A 104 7.44 24.69 -2.08
C ASN A 104 6.26 23.81 -2.54
N SER A 105 5.94 23.82 -3.85
CA SER A 105 4.89 22.93 -4.37
C SER A 105 5.32 21.47 -4.33
N MET A 106 6.60 21.18 -4.57
CA MET A 106 7.14 19.82 -4.43
C MET A 106 7.01 19.32 -2.99
N GLU A 107 7.41 20.11 -1.99
CA GLU A 107 7.25 19.72 -0.59
C GLU A 107 5.78 19.52 -0.23
N SER A 108 4.90 20.41 -0.68
CA SER A 108 3.45 20.30 -0.46
C SER A 108 2.86 19.03 -1.07
N HIS A 109 3.30 18.66 -2.27
CA HIS A 109 2.90 17.40 -2.91
C HIS A 109 3.45 16.18 -2.18
N LEU A 110 4.72 16.23 -1.73
CA LEU A 110 5.32 15.16 -0.96
C LEU A 110 4.63 14.96 0.40
N ARG A 111 4.11 16.00 1.04
CA ARG A 111 3.33 15.92 2.29
C ARG A 111 2.05 15.09 2.17
N GLN A 112 1.52 14.89 0.97
CA GLN A 112 0.37 14.00 0.74
C GLN A 112 0.74 12.52 0.95
N TRP A 113 2.02 12.18 0.89
CA TRP A 113 2.49 10.83 1.19
C TRP A 113 2.50 10.60 2.71
N ILE A 114 1.75 9.60 3.18
CA ILE A 114 1.54 9.30 4.61
C ILE A 114 2.84 9.16 5.42
N PHE A 115 3.94 8.75 4.79
CA PHE A 115 5.23 8.56 5.44
C PHE A 115 6.13 9.80 5.37
N PHE A 116 5.84 10.79 4.54
CA PHE A 116 6.70 11.95 4.34
C PHE A 116 7.05 12.73 5.61
N PRO A 117 6.14 12.93 6.59
CA PRO A 117 6.48 13.61 7.83
C PRO A 117 7.69 13.00 8.55
N TYR A 118 7.86 11.67 8.49
CA TYR A 118 8.99 10.95 9.10
C TYR A 118 10.28 11.02 8.27
N PHE A 119 10.20 11.43 7.01
CA PHE A 119 11.35 11.56 6.10
C PHE A 119 11.91 12.98 6.04
N ARG A 120 11.38 13.94 6.80
CA ARG A 120 11.78 15.35 6.73
C ARG A 120 13.28 15.55 6.95
N TYR A 121 13.86 14.83 7.92
CA TYR A 121 15.31 14.85 8.17
C TYR A 121 16.10 14.44 6.91
N TYR A 122 15.76 13.28 6.33
CA TYR A 122 16.42 12.77 5.13
C TYR A 122 16.21 13.67 3.93
N TYR A 123 14.98 14.18 3.73
CA TYR A 123 14.64 15.12 2.66
C TYR A 123 15.54 16.37 2.70
N ASN A 124 15.76 16.94 3.88
CA ASN A 124 16.66 18.09 4.04
C ASN A 124 18.11 17.78 3.63
N THR A 125 18.56 16.52 3.75
CA THR A 125 19.90 16.11 3.29
C THR A 125 20.02 15.98 1.77
N LEU A 126 18.89 15.91 1.05
CA LEU A 126 18.84 15.75 -0.40
C LEU A 126 19.01 17.05 -1.18
N GLY A 127 19.30 18.19 -0.53
CA GLY A 127 19.44 19.49 -1.22
C GLY A 127 20.50 19.47 -2.35
N LYS A 128 21.64 18.79 -2.16
CA LYS A 128 22.65 18.62 -3.22
C LYS A 128 22.12 17.79 -4.40
N PHE A 129 21.43 16.70 -4.10
CA PHE A 129 20.81 15.82 -5.09
C PHE A 129 19.71 16.54 -5.88
N GLU A 130 18.86 17.32 -5.21
CA GLU A 130 17.83 18.14 -5.85
C GLU A 130 18.47 19.16 -6.83
N SER A 131 19.49 19.89 -6.38
CA SER A 131 20.18 20.90 -7.19
C SER A 131 20.84 20.29 -8.43
N GLU A 132 21.50 19.13 -8.27
CA GLU A 132 22.10 18.37 -9.37
C GLU A 132 21.03 17.95 -10.40
N LYS A 133 19.92 17.37 -9.96
CA LYS A 133 18.84 16.91 -10.85
C LYS A 133 18.13 18.07 -11.54
N ARG A 134 17.93 19.22 -10.87
CA ARG A 134 17.40 20.44 -11.51
C ARG A 134 18.34 21.00 -12.57
N SER A 135 19.66 20.92 -12.35
CA SER A 135 20.67 21.33 -13.33
C SER A 135 20.65 20.42 -14.57
N GLN A 136 20.54 19.10 -14.39
CA GLN A 136 20.45 18.12 -15.50
C GLN A 136 19.26 18.41 -16.43
N VAL A 137 18.09 18.75 -15.86
CA VAL A 137 16.88 19.06 -16.63
C VAL A 137 17.04 20.35 -17.44
N SER A 138 17.75 21.34 -16.88
CA SER A 138 17.98 22.63 -17.55
C SER A 138 18.91 22.50 -18.75
N THR A 139 19.90 21.60 -18.69
CA THR A 139 20.83 21.30 -19.79
C THR A 139 20.18 20.45 -20.91
N GLY A 140 18.96 19.96 -20.72
CA GLY A 140 18.31 19.04 -21.65
C GLY A 140 18.94 17.64 -21.65
N SER A 141 19.75 17.31 -20.65
CA SER A 141 20.26 15.95 -20.47
C SER A 141 19.10 15.04 -20.09
N SER A 142 18.93 13.94 -20.83
CA SER A 142 17.84 12.99 -20.57
C SER A 142 17.97 12.42 -19.15
N VAL A 143 17.02 12.80 -18.30
CA VAL A 143 16.95 12.37 -16.90
C VAL A 143 16.41 10.93 -16.78
N ASP A 144 16.03 10.29 -17.90
CA ASP A 144 15.22 9.08 -17.88
C ASP A 144 15.96 7.77 -17.58
N SER A 145 17.29 7.74 -17.60
CA SER A 145 18.01 6.46 -17.50
C SER A 145 18.94 6.30 -16.30
N GLN A 146 19.04 7.28 -15.40
CA GLN A 146 20.08 7.29 -14.34
C GLN A 146 19.52 7.46 -12.92
N LEU A 147 18.40 6.79 -12.63
CA LEU A 147 18.11 6.32 -11.27
C LEU A 147 18.63 4.89 -11.07
N VAL A 148 19.60 4.44 -11.89
CA VAL A 148 20.41 3.27 -11.57
C VAL A 148 21.14 3.64 -10.29
N ASP A 149 20.74 2.94 -9.25
CA ASP A 149 21.13 3.15 -7.90
C ASP A 149 22.66 2.95 -7.80
N ASP A 150 23.43 4.02 -7.58
CA ASP A 150 24.83 3.96 -7.10
C ASP A 150 24.95 3.28 -5.70
N THR A 151 23.93 2.52 -5.29
CA THR A 151 23.84 1.77 -4.03
C THR A 151 24.01 0.26 -4.24
N PHE A 152 24.27 -0.20 -5.48
CA PHE A 152 24.70 -1.60 -5.74
C PHE A 152 26.21 -1.74 -6.03
N GLY A 153 27.00 -0.68 -5.80
CA GLY A 153 28.46 -0.76 -5.89
C GLY A 153 29.08 -1.36 -4.63
N ASP A 154 29.49 -2.62 -4.76
CA ASP A 154 30.52 -3.36 -4.01
C ASP A 154 30.30 -3.64 -2.50
N ASP A 155 30.47 -4.91 -2.11
CA ASP A 155 30.51 -5.48 -0.74
C ASP A 155 29.21 -5.88 -0.01
N MET A 156 28.32 -6.61 -0.70
CA MET A 156 27.55 -7.65 -0.02
C MET A 156 27.69 -8.98 -0.75
N GLU A 157 28.79 -9.69 -0.51
CA GLU A 157 28.76 -11.15 -0.46
C GLU A 157 27.84 -11.54 0.71
N MET A 158 26.52 -11.52 0.46
CA MET A 158 25.55 -12.16 1.33
C MET A 158 25.49 -13.61 0.89
N ASP A 159 25.83 -14.51 1.80
CA ASP A 159 25.70 -15.96 1.64
C ASP A 159 24.34 -16.30 0.99
N ASP A 160 24.42 -16.97 -0.15
CA ASP A 160 23.38 -17.32 -1.12
C ASP A 160 22.45 -18.45 -0.61
N ASP A 161 22.05 -18.38 0.65
CA ASP A 161 21.21 -19.38 1.33
C ASP A 161 19.90 -18.77 1.89
N CYS A 162 19.52 -17.60 1.37
CA CYS A 162 18.17 -17.06 1.59
C CYS A 162 17.24 -17.62 0.51
N GLU A 163 16.65 -18.80 0.78
CA GLU A 163 15.55 -19.35 -0.02
C GLU A 163 14.61 -18.24 -0.50
N GLU A 164 14.38 -18.18 -1.82
CA GLU A 164 13.47 -17.29 -2.53
C GLU A 164 12.02 -17.44 -2.00
N GLY A 165 11.76 -16.88 -0.82
CA GLY A 165 10.43 -16.78 -0.24
C GLY A 165 9.86 -15.40 -0.53
N ASP A 166 8.91 -15.34 -1.47
CA ASP A 166 7.97 -14.24 -1.73
C ASP A 166 8.39 -12.88 -1.14
N ASN A 167 9.22 -12.15 -1.90
CA ASN A 167 9.25 -10.69 -1.79
C ASN A 167 7.90 -10.18 -2.32
N ASP A 168 6.84 -10.34 -1.51
CA ASP A 168 5.58 -9.61 -1.66
C ASP A 168 5.95 -8.17 -1.98
N ASP A 169 5.69 -7.74 -3.22
CA ASP A 169 5.98 -6.41 -3.71
C ASP A 169 5.70 -5.42 -2.59
N ILE A 170 6.73 -4.75 -2.08
CA ILE A 170 6.57 -3.62 -1.17
C ILE A 170 6.06 -2.47 -2.05
N VAL A 171 4.81 -2.62 -2.51
CA VAL A 171 4.09 -1.57 -3.19
C VAL A 171 3.84 -0.53 -2.11
N PHE A 172 4.58 0.58 -2.18
CA PHE A 172 4.10 1.84 -1.64
C PHE A 172 2.91 2.22 -2.53
N VAL A 173 1.80 1.50 -2.36
CA VAL A 173 0.52 1.88 -2.95
C VAL A 173 0.33 3.31 -2.50
N GLU A 174 0.06 4.21 -3.45
CA GLU A 174 -0.58 5.47 -3.12
C GLU A 174 -1.92 5.09 -2.50
N GLU A 175 -1.89 4.77 -1.21
CA GLU A 175 -3.07 4.67 -0.39
C GLU A 175 -3.58 6.10 -0.36
N VAL A 176 -4.47 6.39 -1.32
CA VAL A 176 -5.23 7.62 -1.41
C VAL A 176 -5.98 7.71 -0.10
N ILE A 177 -5.38 8.40 0.87
CA ILE A 177 -6.10 8.82 2.06
C ILE A 177 -7.13 9.81 1.55
N HIS A 178 -8.35 9.31 1.36
CA HIS A 178 -9.51 10.14 1.12
C HIS A 178 -9.57 11.15 2.28
N GLU A 179 -9.45 12.43 1.94
CA GLU A 179 -9.63 13.57 2.84
C GLU A 179 -10.99 13.47 3.54
N GLN A 180 -11.04 12.88 4.73
CA GLN A 180 -12.22 12.93 5.60
C GLN A 180 -11.92 13.26 7.06
N TYR A 181 -10.66 13.54 7.44
CA TYR A 181 -10.31 13.83 8.84
C TYR A 181 -9.44 15.08 9.08
N LEU A 182 -9.46 16.07 8.16
CA LEU A 182 -8.71 17.32 8.32
C LEU A 182 -9.57 18.60 8.16
N ASN A 183 -10.87 18.53 8.48
CA ASN A 183 -11.77 19.70 8.48
C ASN A 183 -12.31 20.12 9.87
N ASP A 184 -11.92 19.47 10.97
CA ASP A 184 -12.38 19.85 12.32
C ASP A 184 -11.21 20.32 13.22
N CYS A 185 -10.55 21.42 12.83
CA CYS A 185 -9.79 22.24 13.79
C CYS A 185 -9.45 23.63 13.23
N VAL A 186 -10.48 24.43 12.95
CA VAL A 186 -10.36 25.90 12.91
C VAL A 186 -11.11 26.42 14.13
N GLN A 187 -10.38 26.64 15.23
CA GLN A 187 -10.81 27.64 16.22
C GLN A 187 -9.94 28.87 16.04
N GLU A 188 -10.47 29.80 15.24
CA GLU A 188 -10.00 31.17 15.12
C GLU A 188 -10.20 31.86 16.48
N VAL A 189 -9.09 32.09 17.20
CA VAL A 189 -9.06 33.00 18.35
C VAL A 189 -9.00 34.42 17.81
N LYS A 190 -10.13 35.12 17.90
CA LYS A 190 -10.34 36.51 17.46
C LYS A 190 -9.88 37.49 18.55
N PRO A 191 -8.93 38.41 18.29
CA PRO A 191 -8.75 39.60 19.10
C PRO A 191 -9.75 40.69 18.67
N GLN A 192 -10.43 41.26 19.65
CA GLN A 192 -11.43 42.33 19.52
C GLN A 192 -10.79 43.72 19.30
N HIS A 193 -11.64 44.66 18.90
CA HIS A 193 -11.48 46.14 18.85
C HIS A 193 -10.79 46.65 17.57
N THR A 194 -11.31 47.60 16.79
CA THR A 194 -12.28 48.67 17.07
C THR A 194 -12.90 49.17 15.75
N ALA A 195 -14.11 49.73 15.85
CA ALA A 195 -15.05 50.15 14.82
C ALA A 195 -14.53 51.12 13.74
N ILE A 196 -15.12 51.07 12.53
CA ILE A 196 -15.77 52.17 11.80
C ILE A 196 -16.70 51.57 10.73
N ALA A 197 -17.90 52.15 10.63
CA ALA A 197 -19.14 51.65 10.03
C ALA A 197 -19.30 51.88 8.51
N LEU A 198 -20.09 51.05 7.82
CA LEU A 198 -21.30 51.42 7.04
C LEU A 198 -21.95 50.18 6.34
N PRO A 199 -23.28 50.19 6.02
CA PRO A 199 -24.21 49.05 6.06
C PRO A 199 -24.64 48.47 4.68
N PRO A 200 -25.48 47.39 4.64
CA PRO A 200 -25.71 46.51 3.47
C PRO A 200 -27.01 46.80 2.70
N SER A 201 -27.14 46.22 1.50
CA SER A 201 -28.40 46.13 0.73
C SER A 201 -28.79 44.66 0.49
N PRO A 202 -30.04 44.26 0.83
CA PRO A 202 -30.66 43.03 0.35
C PRO A 202 -32.02 43.28 -0.29
N LEU A 203 -32.21 42.91 -1.56
CA LEU A 203 -33.49 42.70 -2.27
C LEU A 203 -33.12 41.82 -3.50
N LEU A 204 -33.85 40.82 -3.99
CA LEU A 204 -35.29 40.67 -4.15
C LEU A 204 -35.58 39.21 -4.55
N ALA A 205 -36.73 38.72 -4.12
CA ALA A 205 -37.29 37.41 -4.45
C ALA A 205 -37.61 37.25 -5.95
N ASN A 206 -37.59 36.00 -6.44
CA ASN A 206 -38.49 35.64 -7.54
C ASN A 206 -38.97 34.19 -7.44
N ASN A 207 -40.30 34.06 -7.49
CA ASN A 207 -41.09 32.84 -7.46
C ASN A 207 -40.96 32.04 -8.76
N ARG A 208 -41.07 30.70 -8.70
CA ARG A 208 -41.92 29.92 -9.62
C ARG A 208 -42.01 28.44 -9.20
N THR A 209 -43.26 28.03 -8.98
CA THR A 209 -43.77 26.69 -8.65
C THR A 209 -43.96 25.80 -9.90
N PRO A 210 -44.23 24.49 -9.73
CA PRO A 210 -43.92 23.43 -10.69
C PRO A 210 -45.15 22.95 -11.49
N SER A 211 -44.91 22.18 -12.57
CA SER A 211 -45.99 21.49 -13.29
C SER A 211 -45.48 20.35 -14.19
N MET A 212 -46.15 19.20 -14.07
CA MET A 212 -46.33 18.11 -15.04
C MET A 212 -45.11 17.30 -15.52
N SER A 213 -45.20 16.01 -15.88
CA SER A 213 -46.08 14.86 -15.63
C SER A 213 -45.61 13.75 -16.59
N HIS A 214 -45.78 12.48 -16.20
CA HIS A 214 -45.91 11.29 -17.06
C HIS A 214 -44.72 10.85 -17.93
N PHE A 215 -44.22 9.62 -17.69
CA PHE A 215 -44.23 8.57 -18.72
C PHE A 215 -44.05 7.14 -18.12
N ALA A 216 -44.91 6.21 -18.58
CA ALA A 216 -44.86 4.73 -18.65
C ALA A 216 -44.22 3.93 -17.49
N ARG A 217 -44.88 3.05 -16.72
CA ARG A 217 -45.89 1.99 -16.97
C ARG A 217 -45.37 0.83 -17.85
N PHE A 218 -44.88 -0.23 -17.20
CA PHE A 218 -44.85 -1.61 -17.71
C PHE A 218 -45.37 -2.56 -16.62
N SER A 219 -46.39 -3.35 -17.00
CA SER A 219 -47.05 -4.46 -16.29
C SER A 219 -46.04 -5.56 -15.89
N GLU A 220 -46.11 -6.17 -14.70
CA GLU A 220 -47.14 -7.09 -14.15
C GLU A 220 -46.93 -8.54 -14.62
N GLU A 221 -47.19 -9.47 -13.70
CA GLU A 221 -47.11 -10.94 -13.81
C GLU A 221 -45.72 -11.60 -13.61
N SER A 222 -45.42 -12.00 -12.37
CA SER A 222 -45.35 -13.44 -12.04
C SER A 222 -44.97 -13.68 -10.58
N MET A 223 -45.90 -14.34 -9.88
CA MET A 223 -45.71 -15.31 -8.80
C MET A 223 -45.00 -14.86 -7.51
N ALA A 224 -45.84 -14.65 -6.51
CA ALA A 224 -45.53 -14.90 -5.11
C ALA A 224 -45.00 -16.33 -4.90
N ARG A 225 -43.79 -16.43 -4.35
CA ARG A 225 -43.42 -17.46 -3.38
C ARG A 225 -42.71 -16.74 -2.24
N GLU A 226 -43.39 -16.65 -1.10
CA GLU A 226 -42.73 -16.54 0.19
C GLU A 226 -41.77 -17.71 0.32
N ILE A 227 -40.47 -17.41 0.35
CA ILE A 227 -39.50 -18.33 0.93
C ILE A 227 -38.98 -17.60 2.17
N SER A 228 -39.52 -18.03 3.31
CA SER A 228 -38.96 -17.77 4.63
C SER A 228 -37.58 -18.43 4.68
N TRP A 229 -36.52 -17.62 4.72
CA TRP A 229 -35.13 -18.10 4.82
C TRP A 229 -34.57 -18.08 6.26
N GLU A 230 -35.40 -17.81 7.27
CA GLU A 230 -35.10 -18.16 8.66
C GLU A 230 -35.28 -19.68 8.86
N ASP A 231 -34.31 -20.33 9.52
CA ASP A 231 -34.31 -21.72 10.05
C ASP A 231 -33.65 -22.90 9.29
N GLN A 232 -32.72 -22.69 8.35
CA GLN A 232 -31.75 -23.75 7.98
C GLN A 232 -30.31 -23.25 7.83
N ALA A 233 -29.74 -22.72 8.90
CA ALA A 233 -28.29 -22.79 9.06
C ALA A 233 -27.92 -24.26 9.39
N PRO A 234 -27.10 -24.96 8.57
CA PRO A 234 -26.63 -26.28 8.93
C PRO A 234 -25.71 -26.15 10.15
N LYS A 235 -26.26 -26.38 11.34
CA LYS A 235 -25.55 -26.39 12.62
C LYS A 235 -24.52 -27.54 12.76
N GLY A 236 -24.04 -28.12 11.63
CA GLY A 236 -23.13 -29.27 11.60
C GLY A 236 -21.87 -29.12 10.75
N ALA A 237 -21.62 -27.98 10.08
CA ALA A 237 -20.56 -27.90 9.07
C ALA A 237 -19.12 -27.64 9.58
N LYS A 238 -18.85 -27.73 10.89
CA LYS A 238 -17.51 -27.44 11.45
C LYS A 238 -16.53 -28.62 11.45
N GLU A 239 -16.93 -29.83 11.06
CA GLU A 239 -16.10 -31.03 11.26
C GLU A 239 -15.25 -31.48 10.05
N ASN A 240 -15.33 -30.82 8.88
CA ASN A 240 -14.55 -31.22 7.71
C ASN A 240 -13.53 -30.15 7.26
N ALA A 241 -12.89 -29.45 8.20
CA ALA A 241 -11.69 -28.71 7.83
C ALA A 241 -10.63 -29.73 7.36
N PRO A 242 -10.07 -29.61 6.14
CA PRO A 242 -9.02 -30.51 5.70
C PRO A 242 -7.90 -30.50 6.73
N SER A 243 -7.39 -31.68 7.09
CA SER A 243 -6.24 -31.79 7.99
C SER A 243 -5.13 -30.84 7.50
N TYR A 244 -4.47 -30.16 8.43
CA TYR A 244 -3.35 -29.28 8.12
C TYR A 244 -2.31 -30.01 7.26
N GLU A 245 -2.00 -31.28 7.60
CA GLU A 245 -1.07 -32.11 6.84
C GLU A 245 -1.55 -32.41 5.41
N ALA A 246 -2.87 -32.58 5.21
CA ALA A 246 -3.44 -32.80 3.87
C ALA A 246 -3.35 -31.52 3.02
N THR A 247 -3.59 -30.37 3.65
CA THR A 247 -3.49 -29.05 3.01
C THR A 247 -2.04 -28.74 2.63
N GLU A 248 -1.08 -29.04 3.51
CA GLU A 248 0.35 -28.84 3.25
C GLU A 248 0.86 -29.73 2.11
N LYS A 249 0.51 -31.03 2.10
CA LYS A 249 0.85 -31.93 0.99
C LYS A 249 0.27 -31.46 -0.35
N PHE A 250 -0.96 -30.95 -0.34
CA PHE A 250 -1.60 -30.40 -1.52
C PHE A 250 -0.91 -29.10 -2.00
N ALA A 251 -0.59 -28.19 -1.08
CA ALA A 251 0.14 -26.97 -1.38
C ALA A 251 1.51 -27.28 -2.00
N SER A 252 2.29 -28.19 -1.41
CA SER A 252 3.58 -28.62 -1.97
C SER A 252 3.43 -29.24 -3.36
N SER A 253 2.38 -30.04 -3.58
CA SER A 253 2.09 -30.63 -4.90
C SER A 253 1.77 -29.57 -5.96
N ILE A 254 0.97 -28.55 -5.61
CA ILE A 254 0.67 -27.42 -6.50
C ILE A 254 1.96 -26.64 -6.80
N THR A 255 2.75 -26.32 -5.77
CA THR A 255 4.00 -25.58 -5.92
C THR A 255 4.96 -26.29 -6.88
N SER A 256 5.14 -27.61 -6.74
CA SER A 256 5.96 -28.39 -7.68
C SER A 256 5.41 -28.37 -9.11
N GLN A 257 4.08 -28.40 -9.30
CA GLN A 257 3.47 -28.29 -10.63
C GLN A 257 3.67 -26.91 -11.25
N ILE A 258 3.61 -25.84 -10.45
CA ILE A 258 3.87 -24.47 -10.89
C ILE A 258 5.34 -24.32 -11.31
N TYR A 259 6.31 -24.82 -10.53
CA TYR A 259 7.72 -24.80 -10.92
C TYR A 259 7.96 -25.54 -12.23
N ARG A 260 7.43 -26.77 -12.36
CA ARG A 260 7.51 -27.54 -13.61
C ARG A 260 6.91 -26.76 -14.79
N LEU A 261 5.76 -26.09 -14.60
CA LEU A 261 5.13 -25.28 -15.65
C LEU A 261 6.03 -24.11 -16.09
N PHE A 262 6.74 -23.47 -15.16
CA PHE A 262 7.71 -22.41 -15.46
C PHE A 262 8.93 -22.92 -16.22
N GLU A 263 9.43 -24.11 -15.86
CA GLU A 263 10.55 -24.75 -16.57
C GLU A 263 10.17 -25.16 -18.00
N GLU A 264 8.99 -25.77 -18.17
CA GLU A 264 8.51 -26.27 -19.46
C GLU A 264 8.02 -25.16 -20.42
N ASN A 265 7.64 -23.99 -19.89
CA ASN A 265 7.08 -22.87 -20.67
C ASN A 265 7.70 -21.51 -20.28
N ALA A 266 9.03 -21.44 -20.27
CA ALA A 266 9.78 -20.25 -19.85
C ALA A 266 9.36 -18.97 -20.61
N GLU A 267 9.02 -19.09 -21.89
CA GLU A 267 8.55 -18.00 -22.75
C GLU A 267 7.18 -17.44 -22.33
N LYS A 268 6.37 -18.23 -21.61
CA LYS A 268 5.06 -17.83 -21.06
C LYS A 268 5.12 -17.48 -19.58
N SER A 269 6.31 -17.46 -18.96
CA SER A 269 6.47 -17.19 -17.53
C SER A 269 5.72 -15.93 -17.07
N LYS A 270 5.79 -14.84 -17.82
CA LYS A 270 5.05 -13.61 -17.51
C LYS A 270 3.53 -13.80 -17.52
N LEU A 271 3.00 -14.52 -18.52
CA LEU A 271 1.58 -14.82 -18.63
C LEU A 271 1.11 -15.73 -17.49
N ILE A 272 1.90 -16.77 -17.16
CA ILE A 272 1.62 -17.68 -16.06
C ILE A 272 1.53 -16.92 -14.73
N LYS A 273 2.51 -16.03 -14.45
CA LYS A 273 2.48 -15.16 -13.25
C LYS A 273 1.23 -14.29 -13.20
N ASP A 274 0.88 -13.62 -14.29
CA ASP A 274 -0.29 -12.73 -14.37
C ASP A 274 -1.61 -13.50 -14.12
N VAL A 275 -1.76 -14.68 -14.74
CA VAL A 275 -2.95 -15.53 -14.56
C VAL A 275 -3.07 -16.04 -13.12
N LEU A 276 -1.97 -16.54 -12.54
CA LEU A 276 -1.97 -17.01 -11.15
C LEU A 276 -2.31 -15.87 -10.18
N GLN A 277 -1.69 -14.70 -10.34
CA GLN A 277 -1.93 -13.55 -9.48
C GLN A 277 -3.39 -13.07 -9.57
N LYS A 278 -3.93 -12.94 -10.78
CA LYS A 278 -5.34 -12.55 -10.97
C LYS A 278 -6.32 -13.56 -10.38
N THR A 279 -6.03 -14.86 -10.53
CA THR A 279 -6.86 -15.93 -9.96
C THR A 279 -6.86 -15.88 -8.43
N ILE A 280 -5.68 -15.66 -7.81
CA ILE A 280 -5.56 -15.51 -6.35
C ILE A 280 -6.34 -14.28 -5.87
N LEU A 281 -6.21 -13.14 -6.57
CA LEU A 281 -6.93 -11.92 -6.20
C LEU A 281 -8.46 -12.07 -6.32
N ALA A 282 -8.94 -12.76 -7.36
CA ALA A 282 -10.37 -13.04 -7.54
C ALA A 282 -10.93 -13.97 -6.44
N LEU A 283 -10.11 -14.89 -5.93
CA LEU A 283 -10.47 -15.78 -4.82
C LEU A 283 -10.36 -15.10 -3.44
N ASP A 284 -9.55 -14.06 -3.30
CA ASP A 284 -9.39 -13.30 -2.03
C ASP A 284 -10.49 -12.23 -1.84
N ASP A 285 -11.27 -11.91 -2.89
CA ASP A 285 -12.42 -11.01 -2.75
C ASP A 285 -13.56 -11.68 -1.98
N THR A 286 -13.67 -11.35 -0.69
CA THR A 286 -14.71 -11.87 0.21
C THR A 286 -16.14 -11.51 -0.22
N ASN A 287 -16.32 -10.58 -1.15
CA ASN A 287 -17.64 -10.18 -1.66
C ASN A 287 -18.06 -10.97 -2.91
N ALA A 288 -17.11 -11.62 -3.59
CA ALA A 288 -17.41 -12.39 -4.80
C ALA A 288 -17.96 -13.77 -4.41
N TYR A 289 -19.12 -14.11 -4.97
CA TYR A 289 -19.76 -15.40 -4.73
C TYR A 289 -19.39 -16.39 -5.84
N HIS A 290 -18.26 -17.08 -5.64
CA HIS A 290 -17.79 -18.14 -6.54
C HIS A 290 -18.30 -19.49 -6.05
N ARG A 291 -19.20 -20.14 -6.80
CA ARG A 291 -19.67 -21.50 -6.49
C ARG A 291 -18.68 -22.55 -7.00
N ASN A 292 -17.96 -22.26 -8.08
CA ASN A 292 -16.99 -23.15 -8.71
C ASN A 292 -15.91 -22.36 -9.46
N SER A 293 -14.89 -23.03 -10.00
CA SER A 293 -13.80 -22.35 -10.70
C SER A 293 -14.24 -21.66 -12.00
N CYS A 294 -15.31 -22.11 -12.67
CA CYS A 294 -15.80 -21.45 -13.88
C CYS A 294 -16.27 -20.03 -13.57
N ASP A 295 -16.95 -19.82 -12.44
CA ASP A 295 -17.44 -18.49 -12.03
C ASP A 295 -16.27 -17.50 -11.88
N VAL A 296 -15.15 -17.95 -11.31
CA VAL A 296 -13.92 -17.15 -11.16
C VAL A 296 -13.37 -16.75 -12.54
N PHE A 297 -13.31 -17.69 -13.49
CA PHE A 297 -12.79 -17.41 -14.82
C PHE A 297 -13.75 -16.58 -15.69
N GLU A 298 -15.07 -16.72 -15.51
CA GLU A 298 -16.07 -15.88 -16.15
C GLU A 298 -15.97 -14.42 -15.67
N GLU A 299 -15.79 -14.21 -14.35
CA GLU A 299 -15.57 -12.87 -13.80
C GLU A 299 -14.26 -12.25 -14.31
N LEU A 300 -13.15 -13.02 -14.29
CA LEU A 300 -11.88 -12.56 -14.82
C LEU A 300 -11.95 -12.21 -16.32
N LEU A 301 -12.71 -12.99 -17.09
CA LEU A 301 -12.95 -12.72 -18.50
C LEU A 301 -13.72 -11.40 -18.68
N ALA A 302 -14.80 -11.19 -17.93
CA ALA A 302 -15.59 -9.95 -17.97
C ALA A 302 -14.75 -8.71 -17.61
N VAL A 303 -13.85 -8.82 -16.62
CA VAL A 303 -12.93 -7.74 -16.22
C VAL A 303 -11.95 -7.40 -17.35
N GLU A 304 -11.36 -8.40 -18.01
CA GLU A 304 -10.44 -8.17 -19.13
C GLU A 304 -11.17 -7.64 -20.38
N GLU A 305 -12.38 -8.10 -20.68
CA GLU A 305 -13.21 -7.54 -21.75
C GLU A 305 -13.55 -6.06 -21.50
N HIS A 306 -13.93 -5.70 -20.27
CA HIS A 306 -14.20 -4.32 -19.89
C HIS A 306 -12.95 -3.43 -20.06
N LYS A 307 -11.77 -3.94 -19.72
CA LYS A 307 -10.48 -3.25 -19.88
C LYS A 307 -10.08 -3.08 -21.35
N LEU A 308 -10.34 -4.07 -22.20
CA LEU A 308 -10.12 -3.97 -23.65
C LEU A 308 -11.06 -2.93 -24.28
N ASN A 309 -12.34 -2.95 -23.90
CA ASN A 309 -13.33 -1.97 -24.36
C ASN A 309 -12.97 -0.54 -23.92
N SER A 310 -12.49 -0.37 -22.68
CA SER A 310 -12.03 0.92 -22.16
C SER A 310 -10.79 1.46 -22.89
N ARG A 311 -9.88 0.58 -23.33
CA ARG A 311 -8.70 0.98 -24.12
C ARG A 311 -9.05 1.35 -25.56
N SER A 312 -10.00 0.65 -26.17
CA SER A 312 -10.48 0.96 -27.53
C SER A 312 -11.13 2.34 -27.61
N GLY A 313 -11.89 2.74 -26.59
CA GLY A 313 -12.53 4.06 -26.53
C GLY A 313 -11.55 5.24 -26.48
N ASN A 314 -10.36 5.06 -25.89
CA ASN A 314 -9.39 6.14 -25.71
C ASN A 314 -8.56 6.44 -26.96
N ASN A 315 -8.47 5.51 -27.92
CA ASN A 315 -7.75 5.72 -29.18
C ASN A 315 -8.61 6.36 -30.29
N ARG A 316 -9.89 6.66 -30.03
CA ARG A 316 -10.81 7.29 -31.01
C ARG A 316 -11.08 8.78 -30.73
N ARG A 317 -10.31 9.44 -29.86
CA ARG A 317 -10.34 10.90 -29.66
C ARG A 317 -9.01 11.51 -30.05
#